data_AF-A0A0R3SVY7-F1
#
_entry.id   AF-A0A0R3SVY7-F1
#
_cell.length_a   1.000
_cell.length_b   1.000
_cell.length_c   1.000
_cell.angle_alpha   90.00
_cell.angle_beta   90.00
_cell.angle_gamma   90.00
#
_symmetry.space_group_name_H-M   'P 1'
#
loop_
_entity.id
_entity.type
_entity.pdbx_description
1 polymer ?
#
loop_
_entity_poly.entity_id
_entity_poly.type
_entity_poly.pdbx_seq_one_letter_code
_entity_poly.pdbx_strand_id
1 'polypeptide(L)'
;MALIENFEVSALTEKSRFVAPFRIHYRKNGVNRTWDGVKAHDGVSILIYNRDRKSFVFVKQFRPVVYYANLRIREGENAASVASAPHTPIGSDGKPIVLPSSLGETLELCAGIIDKADKSLEEIASIELYEECGYRVDPSRLRKITTVSASVGLSGSVATVFYTEVGNSDLDPSAGGGNPDEGEVIEVVYWPVTSTTFFLISNPPPASPLNLSIFYAIVNGIGFELFIPSRYNGINRTVDGVKSHSDVSILIYNQDRKSLVLVKQLRPVVYYVQLQNISNGDNPPEDFGYTLELCAGIVDKPDLSLEEIAAAEVHEECGYRVDPSRLNKFSTVITNERLTAASGCIYYLEVGDNDLDSAAGGGNADDGECIEVVYWPIDRIDELLTLTETKTHVSDITVLAVLWFQLHILPSL
;
A
#
# COMPACT_ATOMS: atom_id res chain seq x y z
N MET A 1 17.06 18.80 -15.73
CA MET A 1 16.75 17.76 -14.72
C MET A 1 17.23 18.28 -13.39
N ALA A 2 16.39 18.27 -12.37
CA ALA A 2 16.87 18.53 -11.02
C ALA A 2 17.78 17.37 -10.57
N LEU A 3 18.96 17.69 -10.06
CA LEU A 3 19.92 16.72 -9.55
C LEU A 3 19.72 16.62 -8.03
N ILE A 4 19.62 15.40 -7.50
CA ILE A 4 19.76 15.18 -6.06
C ILE A 4 21.26 15.23 -5.76
N GLU A 5 21.67 16.17 -4.93
CA GLU A 5 23.06 16.33 -4.50
C GLU A 5 23.23 15.76 -3.09
N ASN A 6 24.39 15.15 -2.82
CA ASN A 6 24.75 14.63 -1.49
C ASN A 6 23.72 13.67 -0.86
N PHE A 7 23.18 12.73 -1.64
CA PHE A 7 22.30 11.68 -1.12
C PHE A 7 23.13 10.66 -0.32
N GLU A 8 23.05 10.73 1.01
CA GLU A 8 23.76 9.85 1.94
C GLU A 8 22.79 8.98 2.73
N VAL A 9 23.12 7.70 2.86
CA VAL A 9 22.33 6.72 3.62
C VAL A 9 23.20 6.06 4.68
N SER A 10 22.67 5.99 5.89
CA SER A 10 23.31 5.34 7.04
C SER A 10 22.28 4.60 7.87
N ALA A 11 22.75 3.67 8.69
CA ALA A 11 21.91 3.00 9.68
C ALA A 11 21.45 3.99 10.77
N LEU A 12 20.22 3.81 11.26
CA LEU A 12 19.70 4.57 12.40
C LEU A 12 20.48 4.19 13.67
N THR A 13 21.25 5.14 14.20
CA THR A 13 22.00 4.99 15.45
C THR A 13 21.30 5.65 16.64
N GLU A 14 20.36 6.55 16.38
CA GLU A 14 19.59 7.30 17.36
C GLU A 14 18.10 6.96 17.28
N LYS A 15 17.33 7.37 18.30
CA LYS A 15 15.87 7.18 18.28
C LYS A 15 15.23 8.09 17.23
N SER A 16 14.53 7.48 16.28
CA SER A 16 13.71 8.22 15.32
C SER A 16 12.46 8.81 15.97
N ARG A 17 12.02 9.96 15.45
CA ARG A 17 10.75 10.61 15.82
C ARG A 17 9.56 10.04 15.06
N PHE A 18 9.80 9.37 13.94
CA PHE A 18 8.76 8.93 12.99
C PHE A 18 8.52 7.42 13.05
N VAL A 19 9.56 6.64 13.35
CA VAL A 19 9.50 5.18 13.34
C VAL A 19 10.16 4.59 14.58
N ALA A 20 9.58 3.53 15.13
CA ALA A 20 10.20 2.78 16.23
C ALA A 20 10.12 1.27 15.98
N PRO A 21 11.24 0.58 15.68
CA PRO A 21 11.24 -0.86 15.57
C PRO A 21 11.00 -1.51 16.94
N PHE A 22 10.25 -2.61 16.96
CA PHE A 22 9.94 -3.37 18.17
C PHE A 22 9.79 -4.87 17.85
N ARG A 23 9.86 -5.71 18.88
CA ARG A 23 9.68 -7.16 18.78
C ARG A 23 8.53 -7.62 19.67
N ILE A 24 7.62 -8.39 19.10
CA ILE A 24 6.51 -9.03 19.81
C ILE A 24 6.93 -10.47 20.16
N HIS A 25 6.70 -10.87 21.41
CA HIS A 25 6.83 -12.25 21.86
C HIS A 25 5.44 -12.76 22.26
N TYR A 26 5.00 -13.87 21.66
CA TYR A 26 3.67 -14.41 21.94
C TYR A 26 3.64 -15.94 21.86
N ARG A 27 2.61 -16.55 22.43
CA ARG A 27 2.39 -18.01 22.36
C ARG A 27 1.02 -18.29 21.77
N LYS A 28 0.97 -18.95 20.61
CA LYS A 28 -0.28 -19.35 19.92
C LYS A 28 -0.28 -20.87 19.75
N ASN A 29 -1.38 -21.53 20.13
CA ASN A 29 -1.53 -22.98 20.06
C ASN A 29 -0.37 -23.78 20.70
N GLY A 30 0.16 -23.27 21.82
CA GLY A 30 1.27 -23.90 22.53
C GLY A 30 2.67 -23.60 21.96
N VAL A 31 2.77 -22.95 20.80
CA VAL A 31 4.05 -22.61 20.13
C VAL A 31 4.44 -21.17 20.46
N ASN A 32 5.68 -20.98 20.93
CA ASN A 32 6.27 -19.66 21.17
C ASN A 32 6.74 -19.05 19.84
N ARG A 33 6.46 -17.76 19.65
CA ARG A 33 6.68 -17.04 18.39
C ARG A 33 7.25 -15.66 18.65
N THR A 34 7.96 -15.16 17.66
CA THR A 34 8.48 -13.79 17.62
C THR A 34 8.07 -13.12 16.32
N TRP A 35 7.77 -11.83 16.40
CA TRP A 35 7.46 -11.02 15.22
C TRP A 35 8.12 -9.65 15.36
N ASP A 36 8.82 -9.21 14.32
CA ASP A 36 9.41 -7.87 14.26
C ASP A 36 8.42 -6.91 13.61
N GLY A 37 8.25 -5.74 14.22
CA GLY A 37 7.34 -4.70 13.76
C GLY A 37 7.95 -3.32 13.82
N VAL A 38 7.32 -2.37 13.15
CA VAL A 38 7.70 -0.96 13.17
C VAL A 38 6.48 -0.14 13.53
N LYS A 39 6.58 0.61 14.62
CA LYS A 39 5.52 1.55 14.99
C LYS A 39 5.68 2.79 14.13
N ALA A 40 4.62 3.12 13.39
CA ALA A 40 4.49 4.32 12.57
C ALA A 40 3.12 4.96 12.84
N HIS A 41 2.95 6.21 12.42
CA HIS A 41 1.67 6.91 12.55
C HIS A 41 0.61 6.32 11.62
N ASP A 42 -0.64 6.33 12.08
CA ASP A 42 -1.80 6.19 11.20
C ASP A 42 -1.93 7.44 10.31
N GLY A 43 -2.71 7.37 9.24
CA GLY A 43 -2.80 8.44 8.26
C GLY A 43 -4.22 8.73 7.76
N VAL A 44 -4.35 9.89 7.11
CA VAL A 44 -5.52 10.26 6.31
C VAL A 44 -5.09 10.48 4.86
N SER A 45 -5.94 10.13 3.92
CA SER A 45 -5.75 10.42 2.50
C SER A 45 -7.04 10.96 1.89
N ILE A 46 -6.94 11.88 0.94
CA ILE A 46 -8.10 12.55 0.38
C ILE A 46 -8.12 12.39 -1.14
N LEU A 47 -9.19 11.79 -1.65
CA LEU A 47 -9.57 11.91 -3.04
C LEU A 47 -10.30 13.23 -3.28
N ILE A 48 -9.73 14.04 -4.16
CA ILE A 48 -10.23 15.38 -4.45
C ILE A 48 -10.75 15.41 -5.89
N TYR A 49 -12.01 15.78 -6.07
CA TYR A 49 -12.55 16.12 -7.39
C TYR A 49 -12.72 17.63 -7.55
N ASN A 50 -11.98 18.23 -8.49
CA ASN A 50 -12.18 19.62 -8.86
C ASN A 50 -13.28 19.73 -9.92
N ARG A 51 -14.44 20.28 -9.53
CA ARG A 51 -15.63 20.41 -10.39
C ARG A 51 -15.42 21.36 -11.56
N ASP A 52 -14.72 22.47 -11.33
CA ASP A 52 -14.53 23.52 -12.34
C ASP A 52 -13.57 23.06 -13.44
N ARG A 53 -12.54 22.28 -13.08
CA ARG A 53 -11.55 21.71 -14.00
C ARG A 53 -11.97 20.37 -14.58
N LYS A 54 -12.99 19.72 -13.99
CA LYS A 54 -13.40 18.34 -14.29
C LYS A 54 -12.21 17.39 -14.24
N SER A 55 -11.43 17.55 -13.18
CA SER A 55 -10.19 16.81 -12.94
C SER A 55 -10.17 16.31 -11.52
N PHE A 56 -9.56 15.17 -11.31
CA PHE A 56 -9.09 14.83 -9.98
C PHE A 56 -7.81 15.62 -9.66
N VAL A 57 -7.56 15.80 -8.38
CA VAL A 57 -6.35 16.49 -7.89
C VAL A 57 -5.49 15.48 -7.16
N PHE A 58 -4.24 15.41 -7.57
CA PHE A 58 -3.18 14.63 -6.93
C PHE A 58 -2.07 15.55 -6.49
N VAL A 59 -1.19 14.99 -5.67
CA VAL A 59 0.08 15.60 -5.32
C VAL A 59 1.21 14.78 -5.90
N LYS A 60 2.29 15.46 -6.24
CA LYS A 60 3.50 14.84 -6.73
C LYS A 60 4.69 15.33 -5.93
N GLN A 61 5.43 14.39 -5.37
CA GLN A 61 6.54 14.70 -4.48
C GLN A 61 7.66 13.67 -4.55
N PHE A 62 8.86 14.10 -4.17
CA PHE A 62 10.02 13.21 -4.08
C PHE A 62 10.01 12.43 -2.76
N ARG A 63 10.05 11.10 -2.85
CA ARG A 63 10.16 10.16 -1.73
C ARG A 63 11.58 9.58 -1.66
N PRO A 64 12.41 9.99 -0.67
CA PRO A 64 13.79 9.53 -0.55
C PRO A 64 13.95 8.00 -0.47
N VAL A 65 13.02 7.32 0.21
CA VAL A 65 13.01 5.85 0.32
C VAL A 65 12.73 5.15 -1.01
N VAL A 66 11.88 5.72 -1.87
CA VAL A 66 11.65 5.21 -3.24
C VAL A 66 12.90 5.37 -4.10
N TYR A 67 13.52 6.55 -4.04
CA TYR A 67 14.79 6.79 -4.72
C TYR A 67 15.89 5.83 -4.24
N TYR A 68 15.97 5.59 -2.93
CA TYR A 68 16.90 4.62 -2.35
C TYR A 68 16.63 3.18 -2.81
N ALA A 69 15.36 2.77 -2.93
CA ALA A 69 15.00 1.47 -3.49
C ALA A 69 15.56 1.30 -4.92
N ASN A 70 15.38 2.30 -5.77
CA ASN A 70 15.93 2.32 -7.12
C ASN A 70 17.47 2.30 -7.16
N LEU A 71 18.15 2.98 -6.22
CA LEU A 71 19.61 2.94 -6.09
C LEU A 71 20.13 1.54 -5.72
N ARG A 72 19.47 0.85 -4.78
CA ARG A 72 19.84 -0.52 -4.36
C ARG A 72 19.70 -1.52 -5.51
N ILE A 73 18.61 -1.42 -6.27
CA ILE A 73 18.42 -2.22 -7.49
C ILE A 73 19.56 -1.97 -8.47
N ARG A 74 19.98 -0.70 -8.63
CA ARG A 74 21.07 -0.34 -9.55
C ARG A 74 22.44 -0.84 -9.10
N GLU A 75 22.69 -0.91 -7.79
CA GLU A 75 23.88 -1.52 -7.17
C GLU A 75 23.90 -3.04 -7.34
N GLY A 76 22.75 -3.65 -7.64
CA GLY A 76 22.62 -5.09 -7.75
C GLY A 76 22.40 -5.77 -6.40
N GLU A 77 21.82 -5.06 -5.43
CA GLU A 77 21.45 -5.66 -4.16
C GLU A 77 20.41 -6.77 -4.39
N ASN A 78 20.64 -7.92 -3.76
CA ASN A 78 19.73 -9.06 -3.85
C ASN A 78 18.43 -8.75 -3.08
N ALA A 79 17.29 -8.73 -3.79
CA ALA A 79 15.97 -8.49 -3.21
C ALA A 79 15.58 -9.49 -2.11
N ALA A 80 16.20 -10.68 -2.09
CA ALA A 80 16.04 -11.70 -1.06
C ALA A 80 16.82 -11.43 0.24
N SER A 81 17.58 -10.33 0.35
CA SER A 81 18.38 -10.03 1.54
C SER A 81 18.07 -8.67 2.13
N VAL A 82 17.58 -8.66 3.37
CA VAL A 82 17.39 -7.45 4.20
C VAL A 82 18.42 -7.32 5.32
N ALA A 83 19.36 -8.27 5.43
CA ALA A 83 20.29 -8.35 6.56
C ALA A 83 21.46 -7.33 6.49
N SER A 84 21.75 -6.79 5.31
CA SER A 84 22.75 -5.73 5.14
C SER A 84 22.29 -4.44 5.82
N ALA A 85 23.20 -3.83 6.60
CA ALA A 85 22.96 -2.51 7.15
C ALA A 85 22.77 -1.49 6.01
N PRO A 86 21.80 -0.56 6.09
CA PRO A 86 21.63 0.46 5.05
C PRO A 86 22.90 1.29 4.85
N HIS A 87 23.30 1.45 3.59
CA HIS A 87 24.44 2.25 3.14
C HIS A 87 24.12 3.01 1.85
N THR A 88 24.91 4.04 1.54
CA THR A 88 24.86 4.75 0.25
C THR A 88 25.29 3.82 -0.88
N PRO A 89 24.43 3.48 -1.85
CA PRO A 89 24.77 2.50 -2.89
C PRO A 89 25.90 2.99 -3.80
N ILE A 90 26.86 2.11 -4.09
CA ILE A 90 28.08 2.42 -4.85
C ILE A 90 28.15 1.68 -6.19
N GLY A 91 28.65 2.38 -7.21
CA GLY A 91 28.89 1.81 -8.53
C GLY A 91 30.16 0.97 -8.57
N SER A 92 30.38 0.29 -9.70
CA SER A 92 31.60 -0.50 -9.95
C SER A 92 32.90 0.34 -9.93
N ASP A 93 32.79 1.66 -10.02
CA ASP A 93 33.89 2.61 -9.92
C ASP A 93 34.18 3.08 -8.48
N GLY A 94 33.46 2.53 -7.49
CA GLY A 94 33.59 2.85 -6.07
C GLY A 94 33.00 4.20 -5.67
N LYS A 95 32.19 4.83 -6.54
CA LYS A 95 31.53 6.12 -6.26
C LYS A 95 30.04 5.93 -6.00
N PRO A 96 29.39 6.86 -5.25
CA PRO A 96 27.95 6.83 -5.09
C PRO A 96 27.22 6.81 -6.43
N ILE A 97 26.22 5.94 -6.55
CA ILE A 97 25.34 5.89 -7.72
C ILE A 97 24.47 7.15 -7.73
N VAL A 98 24.36 7.81 -8.88
CA VAL A 98 23.48 8.96 -9.08
C VAL A 98 22.44 8.61 -10.14
N LEU A 99 21.18 8.75 -9.77
CA LEU A 99 20.03 8.53 -10.63
C LEU A 99 19.29 9.86 -10.88
N PRO A 100 18.45 9.95 -11.93
CA PRO A 100 17.54 11.08 -12.09
C PRO A 100 16.57 11.19 -10.91
N SER A 101 16.34 12.40 -10.39
CA SER A 101 15.39 12.67 -9.29
C SER A 101 13.99 12.11 -9.53
N SER A 102 13.57 12.05 -10.80
CA SER A 102 12.30 11.45 -11.21
C SER A 102 12.12 9.98 -10.79
N LEU A 103 13.19 9.23 -10.52
CA LEU A 103 13.11 7.86 -9.99
C LEU A 103 12.80 7.80 -8.49
N GLY A 104 12.64 8.95 -7.84
CA GLY A 104 12.06 9.06 -6.50
C GLY A 104 10.76 9.87 -6.49
N GLU A 105 10.27 10.33 -7.64
CA GLU A 105 9.04 11.09 -7.71
C GLU A 105 7.83 10.14 -7.72
N THR A 106 6.87 10.44 -6.88
CA THR A 106 5.63 9.66 -6.70
C THR A 106 4.42 10.54 -7.02
N LEU A 107 3.39 9.94 -7.60
CA LEU A 107 2.08 10.57 -7.76
C LEU A 107 1.14 9.95 -6.71
N GLU A 108 0.55 10.79 -5.87
CA GLU A 108 -0.13 10.35 -4.65
C GLU A 108 -1.44 11.12 -4.44
N LEU A 109 -2.31 10.58 -3.58
CA LEU A 109 -3.35 11.38 -2.95
C LEU A 109 -2.75 12.42 -2.01
N CYS A 110 -3.46 13.54 -1.83
CA CYS A 110 -3.19 14.44 -0.73
C CYS A 110 -3.35 13.67 0.59
N ALA A 111 -2.35 13.70 1.47
CA ALA A 111 -2.31 12.79 2.62
C ALA A 111 -1.35 13.23 3.73
N GLY A 112 -1.80 13.10 4.97
CA GLY A 112 -1.03 13.44 6.17
C GLY A 112 -1.08 12.38 7.26
N ILE A 113 -0.15 12.50 8.20
CA ILE A 113 -0.08 11.63 9.38
C ILE A 113 -1.04 12.11 10.47
N ILE A 114 -1.52 11.19 11.29
CA ILE A 114 -2.32 11.50 12.47
C ILE A 114 -1.35 11.76 13.64
N ASP A 115 -1.01 13.04 13.84
CA ASP A 115 -0.05 13.52 14.84
C ASP A 115 -0.61 14.60 15.79
N LYS A 116 -1.87 15.03 15.55
CA LYS A 116 -2.56 16.09 16.30
C LYS A 116 -3.72 15.48 17.11
N ALA A 117 -3.45 15.15 18.38
CA ALA A 117 -4.38 14.43 19.25
C ALA A 117 -5.67 15.20 19.60
N ASP A 118 -5.69 16.52 19.40
CA ASP A 118 -6.83 17.41 19.66
C ASP A 118 -7.72 17.64 18.44
N LYS A 119 -7.44 16.98 17.31
CA LYS A 119 -8.18 17.13 16.05
C LYS A 119 -8.87 15.85 15.63
N SER A 120 -10.06 16.00 15.06
CA SER A 120 -10.74 14.94 14.30
C SER A 120 -9.97 14.58 13.03
N LEU A 121 -10.26 13.40 12.46
CA LEU A 121 -9.64 12.95 11.21
C LEU A 121 -10.00 13.89 10.04
N GLU A 122 -11.22 14.39 10.02
CA GLU A 122 -11.70 15.36 9.05
C GLU A 122 -10.97 16.70 9.18
N GLU A 123 -10.71 17.17 10.40
CA GLU A 123 -9.92 18.38 10.62
C GLU A 123 -8.47 18.23 10.16
N ILE A 124 -7.85 17.07 10.42
CA ILE A 124 -6.50 16.76 9.92
C ILE A 124 -6.53 16.76 8.39
N ALA A 125 -7.45 16.02 7.77
CA ALA A 125 -7.57 15.96 6.31
C ALA A 125 -7.82 17.34 5.66
N SER A 126 -8.61 18.22 6.31
CA SER A 126 -8.80 19.60 5.86
C SER A 126 -7.55 20.47 5.96
N ILE A 127 -6.68 20.23 6.96
CA ILE A 127 -5.39 20.92 7.08
C ILE A 127 -4.47 20.50 5.93
N GLU A 128 -4.33 19.20 5.69
CA GLU A 128 -3.50 18.65 4.60
C GLU A 128 -3.97 19.15 3.22
N LEU A 129 -5.29 19.22 3.00
CA LEU A 129 -5.85 19.78 1.76
C LEU A 129 -5.42 21.22 1.48
N TYR A 130 -5.33 22.04 2.53
CA TYR A 130 -4.92 23.43 2.41
C TYR A 130 -3.41 23.54 2.23
N GLU A 131 -2.64 22.75 2.98
CA GLU A 131 -1.19 22.74 2.98
C GLU A 131 -0.60 22.20 1.67
N GLU A 132 -1.03 21.01 1.25
CA GLU A 132 -0.48 20.36 0.06
C GLU A 132 -1.14 20.89 -1.23
N CYS A 133 -2.46 21.09 -1.22
CA CYS A 133 -3.24 21.39 -2.43
C CYS A 133 -3.81 22.82 -2.52
N GLY A 134 -3.74 23.62 -1.45
CA GLY A 134 -4.25 25.00 -1.43
C GLY A 134 -5.77 25.14 -1.26
N TYR A 135 -6.50 24.04 -1.00
CA TYR A 135 -7.96 24.08 -0.89
C TYR A 135 -8.42 24.24 0.56
N ARG A 136 -9.19 25.30 0.84
CA ARG A 136 -9.90 25.47 2.12
C ARG A 136 -11.22 24.72 2.08
N VAL A 137 -11.25 23.55 2.72
CA VAL A 137 -12.44 22.71 2.82
C VAL A 137 -12.87 22.61 4.28
N ASP A 138 -14.14 22.96 4.56
CA ASP A 138 -14.72 22.72 5.87
C ASP A 138 -14.78 21.20 6.17
N PRO A 139 -14.38 20.73 7.37
CA PRO A 139 -14.37 19.32 7.72
C PRO A 139 -15.70 18.60 7.45
N SER A 140 -16.84 19.27 7.59
CA SER A 140 -18.16 18.67 7.33
C SER A 140 -18.43 18.31 5.87
N ARG A 141 -17.61 18.80 4.93
CA ARG A 141 -17.68 18.46 3.50
C ARG A 141 -16.93 17.18 3.16
N LEU A 142 -16.06 16.69 4.05
CA LEU A 142 -15.33 15.46 3.83
C LEU A 142 -16.26 14.27 4.05
N ARG A 143 -16.22 13.33 3.12
CA ARG A 143 -16.97 12.07 3.20
C ARG A 143 -15.99 10.93 3.36
N LYS A 144 -16.04 10.23 4.49
CA LYS A 144 -15.26 9.01 4.67
C LYS A 144 -15.69 7.98 3.60
N ILE A 145 -14.71 7.45 2.87
CA ILE A 145 -14.89 6.37 1.89
C ILE A 145 -14.76 5.04 2.61
N THR A 146 -13.58 4.81 3.21
CA THR A 146 -13.23 3.56 3.88
C THR A 146 -11.99 3.75 4.74
N THR A 147 -11.66 2.74 5.52
CA THR A 147 -10.43 2.60 6.29
C THR A 147 -9.75 1.30 5.87
N VAL A 148 -8.45 1.36 5.60
CA VAL A 148 -7.64 0.20 5.20
C VAL A 148 -6.45 0.03 6.15
N SER A 149 -6.01 -1.21 6.31
CA SER A 149 -4.74 -1.49 6.99
C SER A 149 -3.62 -1.61 5.96
N ALA A 150 -2.60 -0.78 6.14
CA ALA A 150 -1.40 -0.78 5.34
C ALA A 150 -0.29 -1.58 6.05
N SER A 151 0.57 -2.24 5.27
CA SER A 151 1.74 -2.98 5.78
C SER A 151 1.40 -3.91 6.94
N VAL A 152 0.36 -4.74 6.79
CA VAL A 152 -0.15 -5.65 7.84
C VAL A 152 0.89 -6.65 8.34
N GLY A 153 1.95 -6.91 7.58
CA GLY A 153 3.10 -7.71 8.01
C GLY A 153 4.15 -6.97 8.85
N LEU A 154 4.20 -5.63 8.82
CA LEU A 154 5.29 -4.84 9.44
C LEU A 154 4.81 -3.79 10.45
N SER A 155 3.81 -2.97 10.11
CA SER A 155 3.32 -1.91 11.01
C SER A 155 1.89 -2.12 11.46
N GLY A 156 1.02 -2.62 10.56
CA GLY A 156 -0.42 -2.68 10.81
C GLY A 156 -1.07 -1.28 10.93
N SER A 157 -0.38 -0.23 10.44
CA SER A 157 -0.89 1.14 10.43
C SER A 157 -2.18 1.24 9.63
N VAL A 158 -3.04 2.17 10.03
CA VAL A 158 -4.35 2.36 9.43
C VAL A 158 -4.37 3.67 8.64
N ALA A 159 -4.95 3.62 7.44
CA ALA A 159 -5.19 4.80 6.61
C ALA A 159 -6.69 5.00 6.42
N THR A 160 -7.18 6.20 6.75
CA THR A 160 -8.58 6.60 6.48
C THR A 160 -8.65 7.42 5.21
N VAL A 161 -9.47 6.96 4.26
CA VAL A 161 -9.62 7.62 2.96
C VAL A 161 -10.89 8.46 2.94
N PHE A 162 -10.76 9.74 2.62
CA PHE A 162 -11.85 10.69 2.46
C PHE A 162 -12.05 11.06 0.99
N TYR A 163 -13.25 11.55 0.69
CA TYR A 163 -13.60 12.19 -0.57
C TYR A 163 -14.11 13.60 -0.31
N THR A 164 -13.73 14.53 -1.19
CA THR A 164 -14.35 15.85 -1.26
C THR A 164 -14.39 16.39 -2.69
N GLU A 165 -15.33 17.29 -2.92
CA GLU A 165 -15.39 18.08 -4.15
C GLU A 165 -15.01 19.52 -3.86
N VAL A 166 -14.16 20.09 -4.73
CA VAL A 166 -13.66 21.45 -4.63
C VAL A 166 -13.94 22.26 -5.89
N GLY A 167 -13.98 23.58 -5.75
CA GLY A 167 -14.00 24.54 -6.85
C GLY A 167 -13.00 25.67 -6.66
N ASN A 168 -12.95 26.60 -7.61
CA ASN A 168 -12.07 27.77 -7.59
C ASN A 168 -12.36 28.69 -6.38
N SER A 169 -13.58 28.67 -5.83
CA SER A 169 -13.92 29.41 -4.61
C SER A 169 -13.24 28.86 -3.35
N ASP A 170 -12.85 27.59 -3.37
CA ASP A 170 -12.16 26.94 -2.25
C ASP A 170 -10.65 27.12 -2.32
N LEU A 171 -10.10 27.53 -3.48
CA LEU A 171 -8.68 27.62 -3.72
C LEU A 171 -8.10 28.94 -3.18
N ASP A 172 -7.09 28.85 -2.31
CA ASP A 172 -6.21 29.97 -2.01
C ASP A 172 -4.96 29.89 -2.90
N PRO A 173 -4.75 30.86 -3.82
CA PRO A 173 -3.58 30.86 -4.70
C PRO A 173 -2.25 31.14 -3.98
N SER A 174 -2.27 31.50 -2.69
CA SER A 174 -1.09 31.70 -1.84
C SER A 174 -0.75 30.48 -0.97
N ALA A 175 -1.55 29.41 -1.04
CA ALA A 175 -1.35 28.16 -0.33
C ALA A 175 -1.10 26.99 -1.30
N GLY A 176 -0.89 25.79 -0.74
CA GLY A 176 -0.46 24.61 -1.49
C GLY A 176 1.06 24.50 -1.58
N GLY A 177 1.54 23.32 -1.98
CA GLY A 177 2.97 23.04 -2.15
C GLY A 177 3.64 22.30 -1.00
N GLY A 178 2.89 21.93 0.04
CA GLY A 178 3.39 21.26 1.24
C GLY A 178 3.95 22.26 2.26
N ASN A 179 4.42 21.76 3.39
CA ASN A 179 5.04 22.60 4.43
C ASN A 179 6.56 22.80 4.23
N PRO A 180 7.02 24.04 3.93
CA PRO A 180 8.45 24.31 3.72
C PRO A 180 9.29 24.12 4.98
N ASP A 181 8.72 24.31 6.18
CA ASP A 181 9.44 24.12 7.45
C ASP A 181 9.74 22.64 7.72
N GLU A 182 8.99 21.74 7.09
CA GLU A 182 9.20 20.29 7.09
C GLU A 182 9.99 19.80 5.87
N GLY A 183 10.46 20.74 5.03
CA GLY A 183 11.23 20.47 3.83
C GLY A 183 10.40 19.83 2.71
N GLU A 184 9.08 20.00 2.74
CA GLU A 184 8.21 19.48 1.71
C GLU A 184 8.23 20.37 0.47
N VAL A 185 8.23 19.71 -0.69
CA VAL A 185 8.15 20.35 -2.00
C VAL A 185 7.18 19.53 -2.82
N ILE A 186 5.94 20.01 -2.88
CA ILE A 186 4.83 19.29 -3.49
C ILE A 186 4.33 20.02 -4.73
N GLU A 187 4.12 19.27 -5.80
CA GLU A 187 3.48 19.74 -7.03
C GLU A 187 2.03 19.29 -7.06
N VAL A 188 1.08 20.23 -7.20
CA VAL A 188 -0.33 19.90 -7.39
C VAL A 188 -0.59 19.52 -8.84
N VAL A 189 -1.03 18.28 -9.06
CA VAL A 189 -1.30 17.71 -10.39
C VAL A 189 -2.81 17.62 -10.62
N TYR A 190 -3.29 18.33 -11.64
CA TYR A 190 -4.68 18.24 -12.08
C TYR A 190 -4.80 17.19 -13.18
N TRP A 191 -5.47 16.09 -12.88
CA TRP A 191 -5.62 14.98 -13.81
C TRP A 191 -7.04 14.96 -14.41
N PRO A 192 -7.23 15.31 -15.70
CA PRO A 192 -8.55 15.35 -16.31
C PRO A 192 -9.23 13.99 -16.31
N VAL A 193 -10.53 13.96 -15.98
CA VAL A 193 -11.31 12.70 -15.96
C VAL A 193 -11.26 11.96 -17.30
N THR A 194 -11.25 12.71 -18.42
CA THR A 194 -11.13 12.13 -19.77
C THR A 194 -9.78 11.48 -20.04
N SER A 195 -8.72 11.97 -19.41
CA SER A 195 -7.36 11.39 -19.50
C SER A 195 -7.21 10.19 -18.56
N THR A 196 -7.95 10.17 -17.45
CA THR A 196 -8.05 8.99 -16.56
C THR A 196 -8.57 7.77 -17.31
N THR A 197 -9.54 7.97 -18.22
CA THR A 197 -10.07 6.93 -19.09
C THR A 197 -9.00 6.37 -20.04
N PHE A 198 -8.03 7.17 -20.51
CA PHE A 198 -7.01 6.73 -21.49
C PHE A 198 -5.81 6.01 -20.84
N PHE A 199 -5.42 6.38 -19.62
CA PHE A 199 -4.29 5.77 -18.92
C PHE A 199 -4.59 4.37 -18.38
N LEU A 200 -5.87 4.06 -18.12
CA LEU A 200 -6.31 2.88 -17.40
C LEU A 200 -7.02 1.84 -18.29
N ILE A 201 -7.09 2.08 -19.61
CA ILE A 201 -7.95 1.32 -20.54
C ILE A 201 -7.13 0.92 -21.76
N SER A 202 -6.55 -0.28 -21.70
CA SER A 202 -6.33 -1.08 -22.92
C SER A 202 -7.58 -1.91 -23.29
N ASN A 203 -8.68 -1.83 -22.50
CA ASN A 203 -10.13 -1.97 -22.86
C ASN A 203 -10.97 -2.23 -21.57
N PRO A 204 -12.00 -1.42 -21.23
CA PRO A 204 -13.27 -2.01 -20.80
C PRO A 204 -14.56 -1.24 -21.21
N PRO A 205 -15.75 -1.89 -21.10
CA PRO A 205 -17.08 -1.35 -21.43
C PRO A 205 -17.68 -0.52 -20.27
N PRO A 206 -18.89 0.08 -20.41
CA PRO A 206 -19.30 1.23 -19.62
C PRO A 206 -19.86 0.83 -18.24
N ALA A 207 -19.21 1.26 -17.16
CA ALA A 207 -19.76 1.20 -15.80
C ALA A 207 -19.51 2.53 -15.04
N SER A 208 -20.32 2.77 -14.00
CA SER A 208 -20.65 4.11 -13.49
C SER A 208 -19.51 4.89 -12.82
N PRO A 209 -19.55 6.25 -12.82
CA PRO A 209 -18.46 7.12 -12.37
C PRO A 209 -18.03 6.99 -10.90
N LEU A 210 -18.86 6.41 -10.02
CA LEU A 210 -18.62 6.35 -8.57
C LEU A 210 -17.68 5.20 -8.17
N ASN A 211 -17.79 4.04 -8.82
CA ASN A 211 -16.90 2.89 -8.55
C ASN A 211 -15.49 3.14 -9.11
N LEU A 212 -15.39 3.88 -10.22
CA LEU A 212 -14.11 4.33 -10.77
C LEU A 212 -13.40 5.32 -9.84
N SER A 213 -14.13 6.18 -9.12
CA SER A 213 -13.51 7.14 -8.20
C SER A 213 -13.01 6.47 -6.92
N ILE A 214 -13.73 5.45 -6.40
CA ILE A 214 -13.26 4.64 -5.25
C ILE A 214 -12.08 3.75 -5.65
N PHE A 215 -12.13 3.10 -6.84
CA PHE A 215 -10.98 2.44 -7.47
C PHE A 215 -9.78 3.37 -7.45
N TYR A 216 -9.99 4.57 -7.95
CA TYR A 216 -8.96 5.58 -8.15
C TYR A 216 -8.39 6.17 -6.85
N ALA A 217 -9.18 6.34 -5.79
CA ALA A 217 -8.70 6.74 -4.47
C ALA A 217 -7.77 5.69 -3.86
N ILE A 218 -8.15 4.42 -3.98
CA ILE A 218 -7.44 3.31 -3.33
C ILE A 218 -6.19 2.93 -4.14
N VAL A 219 -6.29 2.88 -5.47
CA VAL A 219 -5.15 2.63 -6.36
C VAL A 219 -4.07 3.72 -6.19
N ASN A 220 -4.43 5.00 -6.18
CA ASN A 220 -3.44 6.09 -6.12
C ASN A 220 -3.04 6.52 -4.70
N GLY A 221 -3.67 5.96 -3.67
CA GLY A 221 -3.20 6.04 -2.28
C GLY A 221 -2.10 5.02 -1.95
N ILE A 222 -1.77 4.10 -2.87
CA ILE A 222 -0.80 2.98 -2.70
C ILE A 222 0.42 3.16 -3.64
N GLY A 223 0.71 4.39 -4.08
CA GLY A 223 1.92 4.72 -4.84
C GLY A 223 2.02 4.03 -6.22
N PHE A 224 1.40 4.60 -7.24
CA PHE A 224 1.67 4.25 -8.64
C PHE A 224 2.70 5.21 -9.25
N GLU A 225 3.73 4.67 -9.90
CA GLU A 225 4.69 5.47 -10.65
C GLU A 225 4.07 5.99 -11.96
N LEU A 226 3.98 7.31 -12.10
CA LEU A 226 3.82 7.98 -13.40
C LEU A 226 4.88 9.07 -13.57
N PHE A 227 5.68 8.95 -14.62
CA PHE A 227 6.70 9.92 -14.98
C PHE A 227 6.07 11.22 -15.51
N ILE A 228 6.13 12.26 -14.70
CA ILE A 228 5.97 13.67 -15.11
C ILE A 228 7.20 14.38 -14.54
N PRO A 229 7.95 15.24 -15.24
CA PRO A 229 9.15 15.87 -14.67
C PRO A 229 8.82 17.02 -13.69
N SER A 230 9.33 16.99 -12.45
CA SER A 230 9.21 18.12 -11.48
C SER A 230 10.41 19.09 -11.50
N ARG A 231 10.30 20.19 -10.75
CA ARG A 231 11.40 21.11 -10.42
C ARG A 231 11.72 21.02 -8.92
N TYR A 232 12.89 20.48 -8.57
CA TYR A 232 13.41 20.49 -7.21
C TYR A 232 14.18 21.79 -6.93
N ASN A 233 13.92 22.44 -5.81
CA ASN A 233 14.64 23.64 -5.34
C ASN A 233 15.39 23.32 -4.03
N GLY A 234 16.57 22.70 -4.11
CA GLY A 234 17.68 22.82 -3.15
C GLY A 234 17.44 22.78 -1.62
N ILE A 235 16.37 22.18 -1.10
CA ILE A 235 16.13 22.05 0.36
C ILE A 235 16.69 20.71 0.86
N ASN A 236 17.41 20.76 1.98
CA ASN A 236 17.91 19.57 2.68
C ASN A 236 16.77 18.92 3.48
N ARG A 237 16.53 17.62 3.27
CA ARG A 237 15.51 16.83 4.00
C ARG A 237 16.14 15.52 4.50
N THR A 238 15.77 15.10 5.70
CA THR A 238 16.14 13.79 6.27
C THR A 238 14.89 12.95 6.45
N VAL A 239 14.98 11.65 6.14
CA VAL A 239 13.87 10.69 6.26
C VAL A 239 14.39 9.41 6.90
N ASP A 240 13.64 8.88 7.86
CA ASP A 240 13.91 7.59 8.48
C ASP A 240 13.15 6.49 7.73
N GLY A 241 13.88 5.53 7.16
CA GLY A 241 13.32 4.41 6.40
C GLY A 241 13.60 3.05 7.03
N VAL A 242 12.83 2.04 6.66
CA VAL A 242 13.00 0.64 7.08
C VAL A 242 13.15 -0.24 5.86
N LYS A 243 14.19 -1.05 5.81
CA LYS A 243 14.34 -2.03 4.73
C LYS A 243 13.44 -3.25 5.00
N SER A 244 12.63 -3.63 4.01
CA SER A 244 11.83 -4.86 4.01
C SER A 244 12.00 -5.65 2.70
N HIS A 245 11.54 -6.90 2.69
CA HIS A 245 11.51 -7.73 1.50
C HIS A 245 10.46 -7.23 0.50
N SER A 246 10.71 -7.44 -0.78
CA SER A 246 9.68 -7.42 -1.83
C SER A 246 8.77 -8.64 -1.70
N ASP A 247 7.58 -8.57 -2.28
CA ASP A 247 6.57 -9.63 -2.19
C ASP A 247 5.88 -9.93 -3.53
N VAL A 248 5.22 -11.09 -3.57
CA VAL A 248 4.23 -11.45 -4.57
C VAL A 248 2.87 -11.58 -3.89
N SER A 249 1.82 -11.10 -4.55
CA SER A 249 0.43 -11.20 -4.11
C SER A 249 -0.42 -11.75 -5.24
N ILE A 250 -1.33 -12.68 -4.96
CA ILE A 250 -2.10 -13.41 -5.96
C ILE A 250 -3.59 -13.26 -5.68
N LEU A 251 -4.29 -12.62 -6.63
CA LEU A 251 -5.74 -12.64 -6.71
C LEU A 251 -6.19 -13.93 -7.41
N ILE A 252 -6.78 -14.83 -6.63
CA ILE A 252 -7.23 -16.14 -7.12
C ILE A 252 -8.75 -16.10 -7.30
N TYR A 253 -9.24 -16.47 -8.48
CA TYR A 253 -10.65 -16.70 -8.76
C TYR A 253 -10.92 -18.19 -8.97
N ASN A 254 -11.72 -18.80 -8.10
CA ASN A 254 -12.19 -20.17 -8.30
C ASN A 254 -13.47 -20.15 -9.15
N GLN A 255 -13.37 -20.73 -10.34
CA GLN A 255 -14.43 -20.74 -11.35
C GLN A 255 -15.60 -21.66 -10.96
N ASP A 256 -15.33 -22.81 -10.34
CA ASP A 256 -16.34 -23.79 -9.94
C ASP A 256 -17.20 -23.27 -8.76
N ARG A 257 -16.57 -22.52 -7.86
CA ARG A 257 -17.18 -21.95 -6.65
C ARG A 257 -17.69 -20.53 -6.83
N LYS A 258 -17.40 -19.89 -7.97
CA LYS A 258 -17.72 -18.47 -8.25
C LYS A 258 -17.32 -17.55 -7.09
N SER A 259 -16.10 -17.75 -6.62
CA SER A 259 -15.61 -17.08 -5.41
C SER A 259 -14.16 -16.64 -5.60
N LEU A 260 -13.82 -15.48 -5.04
CA LEU A 260 -12.41 -15.14 -4.81
C LEU A 260 -11.87 -16.03 -3.69
N VAL A 261 -10.64 -16.52 -3.83
CA VAL A 261 -9.94 -17.25 -2.77
C VAL A 261 -9.04 -16.26 -2.06
N LEU A 262 -9.34 -16.02 -0.79
CA LEU A 262 -8.63 -15.11 0.10
C LEU A 262 -8.06 -15.91 1.27
N VAL A 263 -7.11 -15.31 1.99
CA VAL A 263 -6.52 -15.89 3.19
C VAL A 263 -6.88 -15.04 4.39
N LYS A 264 -7.27 -15.69 5.49
CA LYS A 264 -7.48 -15.04 6.78
C LYS A 264 -6.44 -15.51 7.77
N GLN A 265 -5.67 -14.59 8.32
CA GLN A 265 -4.55 -14.91 9.19
C GLN A 265 -4.38 -13.89 10.31
N LEU A 266 -3.74 -14.31 11.40
CA LEU A 266 -3.41 -13.42 12.52
C LEU A 266 -2.12 -12.66 12.20
N ARG A 267 -2.20 -11.34 12.14
CA ARG A 267 -1.05 -10.43 12.07
C ARG A 267 -0.78 -9.84 13.45
N PRO A 268 0.31 -10.24 14.15
CA PRO A 268 0.60 -9.77 15.51
C PRO A 268 0.73 -8.26 15.64
N VAL A 269 1.23 -7.58 14.59
CA VAL A 269 1.33 -6.12 14.56
C VAL A 269 -0.04 -5.45 14.47
N VAL A 270 -0.98 -5.99 13.69
CA VAL A 270 -2.37 -5.51 13.64
C VAL A 270 -3.06 -5.72 14.98
N TYR A 271 -2.86 -6.88 15.61
CA TYR A 271 -3.34 -7.14 16.96
C TYR A 271 -2.83 -6.09 17.96
N TYR A 272 -1.53 -5.80 17.92
CA TYR A 272 -0.89 -4.80 18.78
C TYR A 272 -1.44 -3.39 18.55
N VAL A 273 -1.71 -3.00 17.30
CA VAL A 273 -2.31 -1.69 16.97
C VAL A 273 -3.74 -1.62 17.49
N GLN A 274 -4.57 -2.63 17.23
CA GLN A 274 -5.97 -2.66 17.69
C GLN A 274 -6.08 -2.63 19.23
N LEU A 275 -5.17 -3.30 19.94
CA LEU A 275 -5.12 -3.26 21.40
C LEU A 275 -4.87 -1.85 21.97
N GLN A 276 -4.24 -0.95 21.23
CA GLN A 276 -4.05 0.43 21.69
C GLN A 276 -5.36 1.23 21.68
N ASN A 277 -6.36 0.76 20.94
CA ASN A 277 -7.62 1.47 20.71
C ASN A 277 -8.79 0.94 21.55
N ILE A 278 -8.61 -0.13 22.35
CA ILE A 278 -9.64 -0.61 23.27
C ILE A 278 -9.56 0.07 24.63
N SER A 279 -10.72 0.24 25.27
CA SER A 279 -10.79 0.79 26.63
C SER A 279 -10.17 -0.18 27.64
N ASN A 280 -9.50 0.36 28.66
CA ASN A 280 -8.89 -0.44 29.73
C ASN A 280 -9.95 -1.34 30.40
N GLY A 281 -9.82 -2.66 30.22
CA GLY A 281 -10.63 -3.68 30.90
C GLY A 281 -11.46 -4.57 30.00
N ASP A 282 -11.59 -4.25 28.71
CA ASP A 282 -12.30 -5.11 27.75
C ASP A 282 -11.39 -6.25 27.26
N ASN A 283 -11.96 -7.45 27.16
CA ASN A 283 -11.27 -8.54 26.47
C ASN A 283 -11.30 -8.26 24.96
N PRO A 284 -10.17 -8.45 24.25
CA PRO A 284 -10.16 -8.30 22.81
C PRO A 284 -11.12 -9.32 22.17
N PRO A 285 -11.94 -8.88 21.19
CA PRO A 285 -12.72 -9.78 20.32
C PRO A 285 -11.87 -10.91 19.72
N GLU A 286 -12.51 -12.05 19.43
CA GLU A 286 -11.81 -13.23 18.89
C GLU A 286 -11.13 -12.99 17.53
N ASP A 287 -11.63 -12.04 16.75
CA ASP A 287 -11.11 -11.66 15.44
C ASP A 287 -10.07 -10.53 15.48
N PHE A 288 -9.68 -10.05 16.67
CA PHE A 288 -8.58 -9.10 16.79
C PHE A 288 -7.29 -9.67 16.19
N GLY A 289 -6.58 -8.79 15.49
CA GLY A 289 -5.37 -9.08 14.74
C GLY A 289 -5.58 -9.91 13.49
N TYR A 290 -6.80 -10.40 13.23
CA TYR A 290 -7.06 -11.13 12.00
C TYR A 290 -7.34 -10.17 10.85
N THR A 291 -6.74 -10.50 9.72
CA THR A 291 -6.81 -9.77 8.46
C THR A 291 -7.24 -10.70 7.36
N LEU A 292 -8.06 -10.19 6.44
CA LEU A 292 -8.40 -10.84 5.19
C LEU A 292 -7.51 -10.26 4.09
N GLU A 293 -6.75 -11.14 3.44
CA GLU A 293 -5.65 -10.79 2.54
C GLU A 293 -5.72 -11.63 1.24
N LEU A 294 -4.98 -11.20 0.22
CA LEU A 294 -4.62 -12.07 -0.90
C LEU A 294 -3.63 -13.13 -0.43
N CYS A 295 -3.57 -14.25 -1.15
CA CYS A 295 -2.45 -15.18 -1.02
C CYS A 295 -1.16 -14.43 -1.38
N ALA A 296 -0.13 -14.51 -0.53
CA ALA A 296 1.07 -13.70 -0.71
C ALA A 296 2.30 -14.33 -0.06
N GLY A 297 3.48 -14.05 -0.61
CA GLY A 297 4.75 -14.48 -0.04
C GLY A 297 5.88 -13.53 -0.32
N ILE A 298 6.90 -13.58 0.53
CA ILE A 298 8.10 -12.76 0.38
C ILE A 298 8.99 -13.29 -0.75
N VAL A 299 9.65 -12.39 -1.46
CA VAL A 299 10.66 -12.76 -2.46
C VAL A 299 11.97 -13.04 -1.74
N ASP A 300 12.13 -14.29 -1.29
CA ASP A 300 13.27 -14.76 -0.47
C ASP A 300 14.05 -15.93 -1.09
N LYS A 301 13.56 -16.47 -2.21
CA LYS A 301 14.14 -17.61 -2.94
C LYS A 301 14.84 -17.10 -4.21
N PRO A 302 16.15 -16.78 -4.18
CA PRO A 302 16.84 -16.06 -5.27
C PRO A 302 16.98 -16.86 -6.57
N ASP A 303 16.84 -18.19 -6.50
CA ASP A 303 16.96 -19.08 -7.64
C ASP A 303 15.61 -19.33 -8.35
N LEU A 304 14.51 -18.77 -7.83
CA LEU A 304 13.18 -18.89 -8.40
C LEU A 304 12.73 -17.58 -9.05
N SER A 305 11.99 -17.70 -10.14
CA SER A 305 11.22 -16.58 -10.71
C SER A 305 10.08 -16.15 -9.80
N LEU A 306 9.56 -14.94 -10.00
CA LEU A 306 8.43 -14.42 -9.23
C LEU A 306 7.18 -15.29 -9.42
N GLU A 307 6.97 -15.82 -10.62
CA GLU A 307 5.87 -16.72 -10.93
C GLU A 307 6.03 -18.08 -10.23
N GLU A 308 7.25 -18.61 -10.12
CA GLU A 308 7.52 -19.85 -9.38
C GLU A 308 7.31 -19.66 -7.88
N ILE A 309 7.74 -18.53 -7.32
CA ILE A 309 7.45 -18.18 -5.93
C ILE A 309 5.93 -18.07 -5.74
N ALA A 310 5.24 -17.27 -6.54
CA ALA A 310 3.80 -17.09 -6.44
C ALA A 310 3.00 -18.41 -6.58
N ALA A 311 3.41 -19.31 -7.48
CA ALA A 311 2.77 -20.62 -7.61
C ALA A 311 3.01 -21.52 -6.38
N ALA A 312 4.19 -21.42 -5.74
CA ALA A 312 4.48 -22.13 -4.50
C ALA A 312 3.60 -21.60 -3.35
N GLU A 313 3.48 -20.28 -3.19
CA GLU A 313 2.62 -19.67 -2.16
C GLU A 313 1.14 -20.05 -2.36
N VAL A 314 0.65 -20.06 -3.61
CA VAL A 314 -0.72 -20.50 -3.94
C VAL A 314 -0.98 -21.95 -3.51
N HIS A 315 0.02 -22.83 -3.62
CA HIS A 315 -0.11 -24.22 -3.16
C HIS A 315 -0.02 -24.32 -1.64
N GLU A 316 0.90 -23.61 -1.02
CA GLU A 316 1.16 -23.64 0.42
C GLU A 316 0.01 -23.03 1.23
N GLU A 317 -0.42 -21.81 0.88
CA GLU A 317 -1.44 -21.09 1.63
C GLU A 317 -2.86 -21.53 1.24
N CYS A 318 -3.12 -21.71 -0.06
CA CYS A 318 -4.48 -21.92 -0.58
C CYS A 318 -4.76 -23.35 -1.05
N GLY A 319 -3.74 -24.22 -1.14
CA GLY A 319 -3.90 -25.61 -1.55
C GLY A 319 -4.02 -25.82 -3.06
N TYR A 320 -3.84 -24.80 -3.90
CA TYR A 320 -3.98 -24.95 -5.36
C TYR A 320 -2.64 -25.22 -6.02
N ARG A 321 -2.53 -26.34 -6.75
CA ARG A 321 -1.34 -26.65 -7.53
C ARG A 321 -1.50 -26.15 -8.96
N VAL A 322 -0.74 -25.12 -9.32
CA VAL A 322 -0.82 -24.50 -10.65
C VAL A 322 0.55 -24.43 -11.32
N ASP A 323 0.53 -24.40 -12.65
CA ASP A 323 1.72 -24.11 -13.44
C ASP A 323 2.02 -22.59 -13.37
N PRO A 324 3.27 -22.16 -13.11
CA PRO A 324 3.64 -20.76 -13.04
C PRO A 324 3.22 -19.92 -14.26
N SER A 325 3.15 -20.54 -15.45
CA SER A 325 2.73 -19.84 -16.69
C SER A 325 1.27 -19.38 -16.70
N ARG A 326 0.44 -19.85 -15.76
CA ARG A 326 -0.96 -19.41 -15.61
C ARG A 326 -1.10 -18.09 -14.84
N LEU A 327 -0.05 -17.65 -14.16
CA LEU A 327 -0.05 -16.41 -13.39
C LEU A 327 0.08 -15.21 -14.32
N ASN A 328 -0.93 -14.33 -14.30
CA ASN A 328 -0.93 -13.13 -15.12
C ASN A 328 -0.66 -11.91 -14.25
N LYS A 329 0.55 -11.37 -14.32
CA LYS A 329 0.88 -10.13 -13.62
C LYS A 329 0.04 -8.97 -14.17
N PHE A 330 -0.72 -8.29 -13.31
CA PHE A 330 -1.50 -7.13 -13.72
C PHE A 330 -1.00 -5.82 -13.10
N SER A 331 -0.20 -5.88 -12.04
CA SER A 331 0.35 -4.67 -11.41
C SER A 331 1.69 -4.92 -10.70
N THR A 332 2.44 -3.82 -10.52
CA THR A 332 3.51 -3.70 -9.53
C THR A 332 3.21 -2.45 -8.70
N VAL A 333 3.26 -2.59 -7.39
CA VAL A 333 3.06 -1.51 -6.43
C VAL A 333 4.31 -1.30 -5.60
N ILE A 334 4.50 -0.07 -5.12
CA ILE A 334 5.49 0.22 -4.08
C ILE A 334 4.74 0.17 -2.76
N THR A 335 5.05 -0.81 -1.93
CA THR A 335 4.41 -0.93 -0.62
C THR A 335 5.05 0.06 0.35
N ASN A 336 4.21 0.89 0.96
CA ASN A 336 4.59 1.86 1.99
C ASN A 336 5.76 2.76 1.55
N GLU A 337 5.51 3.57 0.52
CA GLU A 337 6.43 4.52 -0.10
C GLU A 337 6.98 5.58 0.86
N ARG A 338 6.39 5.71 2.06
CA ARG A 338 6.88 6.58 3.14
C ARG A 338 7.88 5.88 4.07
N LEU A 339 7.90 4.55 4.12
CA LEU A 339 8.69 3.77 5.08
C LEU A 339 9.68 2.81 4.44
N THR A 340 9.24 1.92 3.54
CA THR A 340 10.07 0.80 3.06
C THR A 340 10.40 0.85 1.58
N ALA A 341 9.45 1.32 0.77
CA ALA A 341 9.52 1.28 -0.68
C ALA A 341 9.89 -0.11 -1.24
N ALA A 342 9.35 -1.17 -0.62
CA ALA A 342 9.47 -2.52 -1.16
C ALA A 342 8.55 -2.69 -2.38
N SER A 343 8.91 -3.59 -3.30
CA SER A 343 8.11 -3.81 -4.51
C SER A 343 7.19 -5.01 -4.30
N GLY A 344 5.89 -4.83 -4.51
CA GLY A 344 4.90 -5.90 -4.54
C GLY A 344 4.44 -6.19 -5.96
N CYS A 345 4.59 -7.43 -6.43
CA CYS A 345 4.05 -7.85 -7.73
C CYS A 345 2.69 -8.54 -7.55
N ILE A 346 1.67 -8.06 -8.26
CA ILE A 346 0.31 -8.59 -8.12
C ILE A 346 -0.10 -9.37 -9.36
N TYR A 347 -0.48 -10.62 -9.14
CA TYR A 347 -0.87 -11.58 -10.15
C TYR A 347 -2.37 -11.90 -10.07
N TYR A 348 -2.95 -12.23 -11.22
CA TYR A 348 -4.27 -12.82 -11.34
C TYR A 348 -4.14 -14.29 -11.77
N LEU A 349 -4.95 -15.15 -11.14
CA LEU A 349 -4.98 -16.59 -11.39
C LEU A 349 -6.42 -17.11 -11.36
N GLU A 350 -6.80 -17.85 -12.39
CA GLU A 350 -8.02 -18.66 -12.40
C GLU A 350 -7.70 -20.10 -11.99
N VAL A 351 -8.52 -20.68 -11.12
CA VAL A 351 -8.42 -22.08 -10.67
C VAL A 351 -9.78 -22.77 -10.72
N GLY A 352 -9.75 -24.09 -10.82
CA GLY A 352 -10.91 -24.96 -10.56
C GLY A 352 -10.66 -25.89 -9.37
N ASP A 353 -11.70 -26.59 -8.93
CA ASP A 353 -11.60 -27.59 -7.86
C ASP A 353 -10.70 -28.78 -8.25
N ASN A 354 -10.43 -28.98 -9.54
CA ASN A 354 -9.46 -29.97 -10.02
C ASN A 354 -7.99 -29.56 -9.75
N ASP A 355 -7.71 -28.28 -9.56
CA ASP A 355 -6.38 -27.79 -9.18
C ASP A 355 -6.13 -27.94 -7.66
N LEU A 356 -7.17 -28.26 -6.87
CA LEU A 356 -7.10 -28.31 -5.42
C LEU A 356 -6.41 -29.59 -4.94
N ASP A 357 -5.29 -29.42 -4.25
CA ASP A 357 -4.59 -30.46 -3.51
C ASP A 357 -5.13 -30.50 -2.07
N SER A 358 -6.02 -31.45 -1.78
CA SER A 358 -6.65 -31.58 -0.45
C SER A 358 -5.68 -31.87 0.71
N ALA A 359 -4.41 -32.17 0.41
CA ALA A 359 -3.37 -32.38 1.42
C ALA A 359 -2.55 -31.10 1.70
N ALA A 360 -2.81 -30.01 1.00
CA ALA A 360 -2.12 -28.72 1.11
C ALA A 360 -3.08 -27.58 1.53
N GLY A 361 -2.52 -26.38 1.70
CA GLY A 361 -3.23 -25.21 2.21
C GLY A 361 -3.04 -24.99 3.71
N GLY A 362 -3.24 -23.75 4.16
CA GLY A 362 -3.13 -23.35 5.57
C GLY A 362 -1.81 -22.71 5.97
N GLY A 363 -0.88 -22.55 5.03
CA GLY A 363 0.44 -21.93 5.24
C GLY A 363 1.50 -22.90 5.79
N ASN A 364 2.72 -22.43 5.96
CA ASN A 364 3.80 -23.26 6.49
C ASN A 364 3.68 -23.47 8.01
N ALA A 365 3.47 -24.72 8.43
CA ALA A 365 3.37 -25.09 9.84
C ALA A 365 4.69 -24.93 10.63
N ASP A 366 5.85 -24.98 9.97
CA ASP A 366 7.16 -24.83 10.60
C ASP A 366 7.48 -23.35 10.89
N ASP A 367 7.07 -22.45 10.00
CA ASP A 367 7.02 -20.99 10.26
C ASP A 367 5.81 -20.65 11.16
N GLY A 368 4.94 -21.65 11.32
CA GLY A 368 3.77 -21.68 12.16
C GLY A 368 2.72 -20.68 11.70
N GLU A 369 2.68 -20.42 10.41
CA GLU A 369 1.54 -19.80 9.80
C GLU A 369 0.28 -20.61 10.14
N CYS A 370 -0.81 -19.89 10.32
CA CYS A 370 -2.09 -20.48 10.65
C CYS A 370 -3.11 -19.69 9.84
N ILE A 371 -3.22 -20.11 8.58
CA ILE A 371 -3.99 -19.47 7.56
C ILE A 371 -5.31 -20.22 7.38
N GLU A 372 -6.40 -19.47 7.36
CA GLU A 372 -7.72 -19.95 6.99
C GLU A 372 -7.99 -19.55 5.53
N VAL A 373 -8.25 -20.52 4.66
CA VAL A 373 -8.66 -20.26 3.27
C VAL A 373 -10.13 -19.86 3.24
N VAL A 374 -10.41 -18.66 2.75
CA VAL A 374 -11.75 -18.08 2.68
C VAL A 374 -12.19 -17.99 1.22
N TYR A 375 -13.32 -18.64 0.91
CA TYR A 375 -13.99 -18.49 -0.38
C TYR A 375 -15.01 -17.35 -0.27
N TRP A 376 -14.69 -16.20 -0.86
CA TRP A 376 -15.57 -15.04 -0.87
C TRP A 376 -16.43 -15.01 -2.14
N PRO A 377 -17.76 -15.18 -2.04
CA PRO A 377 -18.64 -15.18 -3.21
C PRO A 377 -18.56 -13.87 -4.01
N ILE A 378 -18.48 -13.96 -5.34
CA ILE A 378 -18.37 -12.77 -6.21
C ILE A 378 -19.62 -11.89 -6.20
N ASP A 379 -20.78 -12.42 -5.80
CA ASP A 379 -22.01 -11.65 -5.64
C ASP A 379 -22.02 -10.77 -4.38
N ARG A 380 -21.07 -11.00 -3.45
CA ARG A 380 -20.85 -10.22 -2.22
C ARG A 380 -19.54 -9.46 -2.24
N ILE A 381 -18.92 -9.30 -3.41
CA ILE A 381 -17.57 -8.73 -3.55
C ILE A 381 -17.48 -7.28 -3.04
N ASP A 382 -18.55 -6.49 -3.16
CA ASP A 382 -18.61 -5.09 -2.68
C ASP A 382 -18.43 -4.98 -1.15
N GLU A 383 -18.79 -6.02 -0.40
CA GLU A 383 -18.63 -6.03 1.06
C GLU A 383 -17.14 -5.90 1.46
N LEU A 384 -16.22 -6.44 0.66
CA LEU A 384 -14.77 -6.38 0.93
C LEU A 384 -14.23 -4.94 0.95
N LEU A 385 -14.89 -4.00 0.26
CA LEU A 385 -14.45 -2.61 0.17
C LEU A 385 -14.68 -1.83 1.49
N THR A 386 -15.56 -2.32 2.36
CA THR A 386 -15.99 -1.64 3.59
C THR A 386 -15.95 -2.54 4.82
N LEU A 387 -15.51 -3.80 4.68
CA LEU A 387 -15.55 -4.79 5.76
C LEU A 387 -14.75 -4.35 7.00
N THR A 388 -13.62 -3.66 6.80
CA THR A 388 -12.78 -3.09 7.87
C THR A 388 -13.56 -2.17 8.82
N GLU A 389 -14.64 -1.53 8.35
CA GLU A 389 -15.47 -0.64 9.18
C GLU A 389 -16.30 -1.40 10.22
N THR A 390 -16.55 -2.70 10.02
CA THR A 390 -17.57 -3.43 10.78
C THR A 390 -17.10 -4.76 11.36
N LYS A 391 -16.07 -5.38 10.79
CA LYS A 391 -15.62 -6.73 11.14
C LYS A 391 -14.11 -6.86 11.00
N THR A 392 -13.66 -7.77 10.13
CA THR A 392 -12.28 -8.13 9.89
C THR A 392 -11.61 -7.07 9.02
N HIS A 393 -10.40 -6.69 9.39
CA HIS A 393 -9.59 -5.77 8.60
C HIS A 393 -9.26 -6.41 7.24
N VAL A 394 -9.38 -5.62 6.17
CA VAL A 394 -8.99 -6.02 4.82
C VAL A 394 -7.73 -5.25 4.44
N SER A 395 -6.73 -5.94 3.88
CA SER A 395 -5.50 -5.27 3.43
C SER A 395 -5.78 -4.37 2.22
N ASP A 396 -5.05 -3.26 2.15
CA ASP A 396 -5.07 -2.31 1.04
C ASP A 396 -4.85 -2.98 -0.34
N ILE A 397 -3.91 -3.92 -0.45
CA ILE A 397 -3.64 -4.71 -1.66
C ILE A 397 -4.84 -5.58 -2.06
N THR A 398 -5.57 -6.12 -1.09
CA THR A 398 -6.79 -6.90 -1.36
C THR A 398 -7.87 -6.02 -1.94
N VAL A 399 -8.09 -4.83 -1.35
CA VAL A 399 -9.09 -3.88 -1.84
C VAL A 399 -8.75 -3.43 -3.27
N LEU A 400 -7.46 -3.14 -3.56
CA LEU A 400 -6.95 -2.85 -4.90
C LEU A 400 -7.25 -3.97 -5.91
N ALA A 401 -6.94 -5.22 -5.56
CA ALA A 401 -7.13 -6.35 -6.46
C ALA A 401 -8.61 -6.66 -6.71
N VAL A 402 -9.45 -6.57 -5.68
CA VAL A 402 -10.92 -6.71 -5.80
C VAL A 402 -11.48 -5.68 -6.77
N LEU A 403 -11.08 -4.43 -6.59
CA LEU A 403 -11.44 -3.32 -7.45
C LEU A 403 -10.98 -3.55 -8.91
N TRP A 404 -9.78 -4.08 -9.13
CA TRP A 404 -9.30 -4.45 -10.46
C TRP A 404 -10.14 -5.56 -11.08
N PHE A 405 -10.48 -6.59 -10.30
CA PHE A 405 -11.31 -7.71 -10.72
C PHE A 405 -12.70 -7.24 -11.17
N GLN A 406 -13.34 -6.36 -10.39
CA GLN A 406 -14.66 -5.81 -10.72
C GLN A 406 -14.68 -5.05 -12.04
N LEU A 407 -13.56 -4.42 -12.43
CA LEU A 407 -13.46 -3.64 -13.67
C LEU A 407 -13.08 -4.50 -14.89
N HIS A 408 -12.23 -5.51 -14.71
CA HIS A 408 -11.58 -6.20 -15.82
C HIS A 408 -12.08 -7.62 -16.06
N ILE A 409 -12.53 -8.30 -15.00
CA ILE A 409 -12.91 -9.72 -15.08
C ILE A 409 -14.42 -9.87 -14.89
N LEU A 410 -14.96 -9.34 -13.79
CA LEU A 410 -16.37 -9.51 -13.42
C LEU A 410 -17.38 -9.15 -14.52
N PRO A 411 -17.18 -8.11 -15.36
CA PRO A 411 -18.13 -7.79 -16.44
C PRO A 411 -18.23 -8.86 -17.54
N SER A 412 -17.28 -9.80 -17.57
CA SER A 412 -17.23 -10.90 -18.55
C SER A 412 -17.70 -12.25 -18.02
N LEU A 413 -17.95 -12.35 -16.70
CA LEU A 413 -18.49 -13.54 -16.01
C LEU A 413 -20.02 -13.51 -16.00
#